data_AF-A0A257Y861-F1
#
_entry.id   AF-A0A257Y861-F1
#
_cell.length_a   1.000
_cell.length_b   1.000
_cell.length_c   1.000
_cell.angle_alpha   90.00
_cell.angle_beta   90.00
_cell.angle_gamma   90.00
#
_symmetry.space_group_name_H-M   'P 1'
#
loop_
_entity.id
_entity.type
_entity.pdbx_description
1 polymer ?
#
loop_
_entity_poly.entity_id
_entity_poly.type
_entity_poly.pdbx_seq_one_letter_code
_entity_poly.pdbx_strand_id
1 'polypeptide(L)'
;SVITAVLSVAGDFETYRAGVAAAFETFIQVQGQTGPASADTARMGELVASILPPMAGALAMITQLCCLYLAGRAALVSGRLARPWPDLAATRLPASTSLVLALIIAASVVPGMVGLSASVVAATLVTAYAVAGFAVLHFLTRGRGSRILILTAVWLGTLALGWPVLVVALLGVVDAMFDLRARSAPGGRPPAANDR
;
A
#
# COMPACT_ATOMS: atom_id res chain seq x y z
N SER A 1 -29.92 -6.41 13.30
CA SER A 1 -29.41 -5.08 12.93
C SER A 1 -28.98 -5.07 11.47
N VAL A 2 -29.06 -3.96 10.74
CA VAL A 2 -28.58 -3.89 9.34
C VAL A 2 -27.12 -4.35 9.21
N ILE A 3 -26.32 -4.20 10.27
CA ILE A 3 -24.96 -4.75 10.39
C ILE A 3 -24.93 -6.29 10.33
N THR A 4 -25.85 -7.00 11.01
CA THR A 4 -25.93 -8.47 10.91
C THR A 4 -26.51 -8.94 9.58
N ALA A 5 -27.36 -8.14 8.93
CA ALA A 5 -27.90 -8.42 7.59
C ALA A 5 -26.84 -8.17 6.49
N VAL A 6 -26.03 -7.11 6.61
CA VAL A 6 -24.89 -6.84 5.72
C VAL A 6 -23.78 -7.86 5.95
N LEU A 7 -23.52 -8.30 7.19
CA LEU A 7 -22.61 -9.42 7.47
C LEU A 7 -23.14 -10.78 6.98
N SER A 8 -24.47 -10.95 6.92
CA SER A 8 -25.12 -12.15 6.38
C SER A 8 -25.11 -12.20 4.85
N VAL A 9 -25.26 -11.04 4.18
CA VAL A 9 -25.17 -10.92 2.71
C VAL A 9 -23.71 -10.86 2.25
N ALA A 10 -22.78 -10.43 3.10
CA ALA A 10 -21.34 -10.60 2.93
C ALA A 10 -20.84 -12.00 3.37
N GLY A 11 -21.74 -12.93 3.68
CA GLY A 11 -21.51 -13.97 4.67
C GLY A 11 -20.85 -15.25 4.20
N ASP A 12 -20.75 -15.52 2.89
CA ASP A 12 -20.25 -16.79 2.43
C ASP A 12 -18.98 -16.66 1.58
N PHE A 13 -17.85 -16.87 2.27
CA PHE A 13 -16.53 -17.00 1.65
C PHE A 13 -16.54 -18.07 0.55
N GLU A 14 -17.33 -19.13 0.72
CA GLU A 14 -17.42 -20.23 -0.22
C GLU A 14 -18.13 -19.81 -1.52
N THR A 15 -19.26 -19.11 -1.40
CA THR A 15 -19.95 -18.51 -2.55
C THR A 15 -19.06 -17.53 -3.31
N TYR A 16 -18.32 -16.66 -2.61
CA TYR A 16 -17.35 -15.75 -3.24
C TYR A 16 -16.26 -16.53 -3.99
N ARG A 17 -15.64 -17.50 -3.30
CA ARG A 17 -14.56 -18.33 -3.83
C ARG A 17 -15.00 -19.13 -5.05
N ALA A 18 -16.17 -19.74 -4.99
CA ALA A 18 -16.77 -20.46 -6.10
C ALA A 18 -17.07 -19.54 -7.30
N GLY A 19 -17.60 -18.35 -7.04
CA GLY A 19 -17.86 -17.35 -8.09
C GLY A 19 -16.59 -16.91 -8.81
N VAL A 20 -15.50 -16.63 -8.08
CA VAL A 20 -14.21 -16.25 -8.69
C VAL A 20 -13.56 -17.42 -9.42
N ALA A 21 -13.61 -18.63 -8.86
CA ALA A 21 -13.07 -19.82 -9.51
C ALA A 21 -13.78 -20.12 -10.84
N ALA A 22 -15.12 -20.02 -10.88
CA ALA A 22 -15.90 -20.18 -12.10
C ALA A 22 -15.60 -19.09 -13.15
N ALA A 23 -15.43 -17.84 -12.72
CA ALA A 23 -15.04 -16.75 -13.61
C ALA A 23 -13.63 -16.97 -14.19
N PHE A 24 -12.70 -17.45 -13.37
CA PHE A 24 -11.35 -17.79 -13.82
C PHE A 24 -11.34 -18.95 -14.82
N GLU A 25 -12.13 -19.99 -14.59
CA GLU A 25 -12.28 -21.10 -15.53
C GLU A 25 -12.82 -20.63 -16.88
N THR A 26 -13.86 -19.79 -16.87
CA THR A 26 -14.42 -19.17 -18.08
C THR A 26 -13.33 -18.39 -18.85
N PHE A 27 -12.50 -17.62 -18.13
CA PHE A 27 -11.42 -16.85 -18.73
C PHE A 27 -10.35 -17.71 -19.41
N ILE A 28 -9.97 -18.85 -18.80
CA ILE A 28 -9.03 -19.80 -19.37
C ILE A 28 -9.60 -20.47 -20.63
N GLN A 29 -10.89 -20.83 -20.61
CA GLN A 29 -11.58 -21.38 -21.78
C GLN A 29 -11.57 -20.38 -22.94
N VAL A 30 -11.81 -19.09 -22.67
CA VAL A 30 -11.76 -18.01 -23.68
C VAL A 30 -10.35 -17.79 -24.24
N GLN A 31 -9.29 -18.04 -23.45
CA GLN A 31 -7.90 -17.97 -23.92
C GLN A 31 -7.48 -19.14 -24.83
N GLY A 32 -8.37 -20.09 -25.13
CA GLY A 32 -8.09 -21.21 -26.04
C GLY A 32 -7.27 -22.34 -25.42
N GLN A 33 -7.11 -22.35 -24.10
CA GLN A 33 -6.59 -23.51 -23.37
C GLN A 33 -7.74 -24.50 -23.14
N THR A 34 -8.09 -25.25 -24.17
CA THR A 34 -9.22 -26.19 -24.17
C THR A 34 -8.81 -27.55 -23.58
N GLY A 35 -9.31 -27.83 -22.38
CA GLY A 35 -9.23 -29.13 -21.71
C GLY A 35 -10.11 -29.12 -20.45
N PRO A 36 -10.49 -30.30 -19.90
CA PRO A 36 -11.17 -30.35 -18.61
C PRO A 36 -10.32 -29.63 -17.55
N ALA A 37 -10.95 -28.86 -16.66
CA ALA A 37 -10.25 -28.19 -15.57
C ALA A 37 -9.41 -29.22 -14.81
N SER A 38 -8.08 -29.11 -14.94
CA SER A 38 -7.18 -29.93 -14.16
C SER A 38 -7.28 -29.51 -12.70
N ALA A 39 -6.85 -30.37 -11.78
CA ALA A 39 -6.74 -30.00 -10.37
C ALA A 39 -5.90 -28.72 -10.17
N ASP A 40 -4.98 -28.43 -11.10
CA ASP A 40 -4.17 -27.21 -11.11
C ASP A 40 -4.99 -25.95 -11.45
N THR A 41 -5.94 -26.01 -12.39
CA THR A 41 -6.81 -24.87 -12.74
C THR A 41 -7.70 -24.49 -11.57
N ALA A 42 -8.28 -25.47 -10.88
CA ALA A 42 -9.10 -25.24 -9.69
C ALA A 42 -8.28 -24.59 -8.57
N ARG A 43 -7.08 -25.12 -8.29
CA ARG A 43 -6.16 -24.54 -7.30
C ARG A 43 -5.73 -23.12 -7.67
N MET A 44 -5.50 -22.84 -8.95
CA MET A 44 -5.18 -21.50 -9.42
C MET A 44 -6.36 -20.54 -9.21
N GLY A 45 -7.59 -20.97 -9.50
CA GLY A 45 -8.80 -20.18 -9.22
C GLY A 45 -8.96 -19.83 -7.73
N GLU A 46 -8.64 -20.76 -6.84
CA GLU A 46 -8.61 -20.51 -5.38
C GLU A 46 -7.55 -19.47 -4.99
N LEU A 47 -6.35 -19.57 -5.56
CA LEU A 47 -5.28 -18.59 -5.34
C LEU A 47 -5.70 -17.21 -5.84
N VAL A 48 -6.28 -17.12 -7.03
CA VAL A 48 -6.82 -15.87 -7.59
C VAL A 48 -7.88 -15.28 -6.67
N ALA A 49 -8.83 -16.09 -6.17
CA ALA A 49 -9.84 -15.64 -5.22
C ALA A 49 -9.25 -15.07 -3.93
N SER A 50 -8.14 -15.62 -3.45
CA SER A 50 -7.48 -15.10 -2.23
C SER A 50 -6.69 -13.81 -2.46
N ILE A 51 -6.09 -13.64 -3.64
CA ILE A 51 -5.18 -12.52 -3.96
C ILE A 51 -5.93 -11.31 -4.53
N LEU A 52 -7.02 -11.54 -5.26
CA LEU A 52 -7.70 -10.51 -6.02
C LEU A 52 -8.23 -9.37 -5.13
N PRO A 53 -8.90 -9.61 -3.98
CA PRO A 53 -9.38 -8.53 -3.11
C PRO A 53 -8.27 -7.64 -2.54
N PRO A 54 -7.19 -8.17 -1.92
CA PRO A 54 -6.11 -7.31 -1.44
C PRO A 54 -5.44 -6.51 -2.56
N MET A 55 -5.27 -7.09 -3.75
CA MET A 55 -4.79 -6.35 -4.92
C MET A 55 -5.72 -5.20 -5.32
N ALA A 56 -7.04 -5.44 -5.31
CA ALA A 56 -8.03 -4.39 -5.56
C ALA A 56 -7.98 -3.28 -4.49
N GLY A 57 -7.80 -3.64 -3.22
CA GLY A 57 -7.60 -2.68 -2.12
C GLY A 57 -6.37 -1.80 -2.33
N ALA A 58 -5.22 -2.41 -2.67
CA ALA A 58 -4.00 -1.68 -2.98
C ALA A 58 -4.18 -0.73 -4.16
N LEU A 59 -4.81 -1.19 -5.26
CA LEU A 59 -5.06 -0.36 -6.44
C LEU A 59 -6.04 0.79 -6.15
N ALA A 60 -7.08 0.53 -5.35
CA ALA A 60 -8.03 1.55 -4.92
C ALA A 60 -7.33 2.63 -4.09
N MET A 61 -6.44 2.24 -3.16
CA MET A 61 -5.63 3.18 -2.39
C MET A 61 -4.74 4.03 -3.29
N ILE A 62 -4.02 3.42 -4.25
CA ILE A 62 -3.19 4.16 -5.22
C ILE A 62 -4.04 5.15 -6.01
N THR A 63 -5.19 4.70 -6.52
CA THR A 63 -6.13 5.53 -7.28
C THR A 63 -6.60 6.72 -6.46
N GLN A 64 -7.00 6.49 -5.21
CA GLN A 64 -7.47 7.54 -4.32
C GLN A 64 -6.37 8.57 -3.99
N LEU A 65 -5.13 8.10 -3.78
CA LEU A 65 -3.97 8.99 -3.60
C LEU A 65 -3.70 9.83 -4.85
N CYS A 66 -3.77 9.24 -6.04
CA CYS A 66 -3.64 9.96 -7.31
C CYS A 66 -4.74 11.01 -7.47
N CYS A 67 -6.00 10.64 -7.20
CA CYS A 67 -7.12 11.58 -7.23
C CYS A 67 -6.93 12.73 -6.25
N LEU A 68 -6.50 12.44 -5.01
CA LEU A 68 -6.23 13.46 -4.00
C LEU A 68 -5.09 14.40 -4.43
N TYR A 69 -4.02 13.84 -4.99
CA TYR A 69 -2.91 14.62 -5.52
C TYR A 69 -3.36 15.54 -6.66
N LEU A 70 -4.09 15.02 -7.64
CA LEU A 70 -4.58 15.79 -8.79
C LEU A 70 -5.57 16.87 -8.35
N ALA A 71 -6.50 16.55 -7.44
CA ALA A 71 -7.44 17.52 -6.88
C ALA A 71 -6.70 18.65 -6.14
N GLY A 72 -5.70 18.31 -5.33
CA GLY A 72 -4.85 19.29 -4.68
C GLY A 72 -4.10 20.18 -5.68
N ARG A 73 -3.52 19.59 -6.74
CA ARG A 73 -2.81 20.34 -7.79
C ARG A 73 -3.74 21.26 -8.57
N ALA A 74 -4.96 20.81 -8.87
CA ALA A 74 -5.98 21.65 -9.48
C ALA A 74 -6.35 22.83 -8.56
N ALA A 75 -6.60 22.59 -7.27
CA ALA A 75 -6.91 23.64 -6.30
C ALA A 75 -5.77 24.66 -6.14
N LEU A 76 -4.50 24.21 -6.20
CA LEU A 76 -3.31 25.07 -6.19
C LEU A 76 -3.28 26.00 -7.42
N VAL A 77 -3.43 25.42 -8.62
CA VAL A 77 -3.43 26.20 -9.88
C VAL A 77 -4.59 27.18 -9.94
N SER A 78 -5.75 26.81 -9.37
CA SER A 78 -6.91 27.69 -9.27
C SER A 78 -6.80 28.76 -8.17
N GLY A 79 -5.71 28.81 -7.40
CA GLY A 79 -5.55 29.77 -6.29
C GLY A 79 -6.53 29.56 -5.12
N ARG A 80 -7.21 28.40 -5.05
CA ARG A 80 -8.21 28.08 -4.03
C ARG A 80 -7.62 27.36 -2.81
N LEU A 81 -6.32 27.07 -2.84
CA LEU A 81 -5.65 26.38 -1.76
C LEU A 81 -5.35 27.35 -0.61
N ALA A 82 -6.04 27.18 0.52
CA ALA A 82 -5.89 28.06 1.69
C ALA A 82 -4.53 27.94 2.39
N ARG A 83 -3.81 26.83 2.19
CA ARG A 83 -2.50 26.55 2.79
C ARG A 83 -1.47 26.34 1.67
N PRO A 84 -0.19 26.74 1.84
CA PRO A 84 0.85 26.41 0.86
C PRO A 84 0.93 24.90 0.64
N TRP A 85 1.33 24.52 -0.59
CA TRP A 85 1.50 23.13 -0.97
C TRP A 85 2.46 22.40 0.00
N PRO A 86 2.04 21.27 0.61
CA PRO A 86 2.87 20.58 1.58
C PRO A 86 4.06 19.86 0.94
N ASP A 87 5.18 19.77 1.67
CA ASP A 87 6.29 18.89 1.29
C ASP A 87 5.91 17.43 1.51
N LEU A 88 5.53 16.74 0.44
CA LEU A 88 5.10 15.35 0.49
C LEU A 88 6.18 14.40 1.01
N ALA A 89 7.47 14.69 0.75
CA ALA A 89 8.57 13.89 1.27
C ALA A 89 8.79 14.08 2.78
N ALA A 90 8.19 15.11 3.38
CA ALA A 90 8.21 15.34 4.82
C ALA A 90 7.04 14.67 5.55
N THR A 91 6.06 14.10 4.85
CA THR A 91 4.92 13.41 5.47
C THR A 91 5.37 12.21 6.31
N ARG A 92 4.74 12.03 7.49
CA ARG A 92 5.02 10.98 8.45
C ARG A 92 3.75 10.21 8.76
N LEU A 93 3.87 8.90 8.87
CA LEU A 93 2.83 8.06 9.47
C LEU A 93 3.07 7.97 10.97
N PRO A 94 2.03 7.97 11.81
CA PRO A 94 2.16 7.74 13.24
C PRO A 94 2.84 6.40 13.57
N ALA A 95 3.56 6.32 14.68
CA ALA A 95 4.14 5.06 15.14
C ALA A 95 3.05 4.00 15.43
N SER A 96 1.89 4.41 15.95
CA SER A 96 0.76 3.54 16.26
C SER A 96 0.23 2.78 15.04
N THR A 97 0.30 3.35 13.84
CA THR A 97 -0.13 2.67 12.60
C THR A 97 0.69 1.42 12.29
N SER A 98 1.93 1.29 12.82
CA SER A 98 2.76 0.10 12.59
C SER A 98 2.26 -1.09 13.43
N LEU A 99 1.81 -0.82 14.66
CA LEU A 99 1.15 -1.80 15.51
C LEU A 99 -0.18 -2.24 14.91
N VAL A 100 -0.96 -1.29 14.38
CA VAL A 100 -2.21 -1.59 13.67
C VAL A 100 -1.95 -2.49 12.46
N LEU A 101 -0.93 -2.20 11.65
CA LEU A 101 -0.55 -3.05 10.53
C LEU A 101 -0.20 -4.46 11.00
N ALA A 102 0.61 -4.63 12.05
CA ALA A 102 0.98 -5.93 12.59
C ALA A 102 -0.25 -6.74 13.04
N LEU A 103 -1.19 -6.11 13.75
CA LEU A 103 -2.44 -6.74 14.19
C LEU A 103 -3.33 -7.15 13.01
N ILE A 104 -3.43 -6.31 11.98
CA ILE A 104 -4.25 -6.59 10.80
C ILE A 104 -3.63 -7.69 9.94
N ILE A 105 -2.30 -7.74 9.82
CA ILE A 105 -1.61 -8.87 9.18
C ILE A 105 -1.90 -10.16 9.96
N ALA A 106 -1.82 -10.15 11.29
CA ALA A 106 -2.17 -11.32 12.10
C ALA A 106 -3.64 -11.75 11.88
N ALA A 107 -4.57 -10.80 11.80
CA ALA A 107 -5.98 -11.06 11.50
C ALA A 107 -6.19 -11.60 10.07
N SER A 108 -5.32 -11.25 9.11
CA SER A 108 -5.44 -11.72 7.72
C SER A 108 -5.20 -13.22 7.54
N VAL A 109 -4.57 -13.88 8.53
CA VAL A 109 -4.35 -15.33 8.53
C VAL A 109 -5.61 -16.12 8.94
N VAL A 110 -6.59 -15.44 9.53
CA VAL A 110 -7.85 -16.08 9.95
C VAL A 110 -8.61 -16.57 8.71
N PRO A 111 -9.07 -17.84 8.66
CA PRO A 111 -9.81 -18.32 7.50
C PRO A 111 -11.13 -17.58 7.25
N GLY A 112 -11.59 -17.59 6.01
CA GLY A 112 -12.89 -17.05 5.61
C GLY A 112 -12.91 -15.55 5.38
N MET A 113 -14.10 -14.96 5.43
CA MET A 113 -14.34 -13.56 5.05
C MET A 113 -13.63 -12.55 5.97
N VAL A 114 -13.41 -12.92 7.24
CA VAL A 114 -12.70 -12.07 8.20
C VAL A 114 -11.23 -11.91 7.81
N GLY A 115 -10.51 -12.99 7.50
CA GLY A 115 -9.14 -12.85 7.02
C GLY A 115 -9.04 -12.21 5.65
N LEU A 116 -10.00 -12.49 4.75
CA LEU A 116 -10.04 -11.86 3.43
C LEU A 116 -10.25 -10.34 3.54
N SER A 117 -11.16 -9.89 4.40
CA SER A 117 -11.34 -8.45 4.63
C SER A 117 -10.13 -7.83 5.34
N ALA A 118 -9.55 -8.51 6.32
CA ALA A 118 -8.32 -8.07 6.96
C ALA A 118 -7.14 -8.00 5.98
N SER A 119 -7.03 -8.90 5.00
CA SER A 119 -5.98 -8.86 3.98
C SER A 119 -6.12 -7.65 3.05
N VAL A 120 -7.36 -7.24 2.71
CA VAL A 120 -7.61 -5.99 1.99
C VAL A 120 -7.09 -4.79 2.77
N VAL A 121 -7.43 -4.71 4.06
CA VAL A 121 -6.97 -3.61 4.91
C VAL A 121 -5.44 -3.66 5.08
N ALA A 122 -4.85 -4.85 5.27
CA ALA A 122 -3.40 -5.03 5.33
C ALA A 122 -2.73 -4.51 4.05
N ALA A 123 -3.22 -4.90 2.87
CA ALA A 123 -2.70 -4.46 1.59
C ALA A 123 -2.76 -2.93 1.44
N THR A 124 -3.88 -2.29 1.82
CA THR A 124 -3.99 -0.82 1.78
C THR A 124 -2.99 -0.12 2.70
N LEU A 125 -2.77 -0.64 3.92
CA LEU A 125 -1.77 -0.12 4.86
C LEU A 125 -0.34 -0.36 4.35
N VAL A 126 -0.04 -1.52 3.79
CA VAL A 126 1.26 -1.81 3.17
C VAL A 126 1.51 -0.84 2.01
N THR A 127 0.51 -0.53 1.18
CA THR A 127 0.61 0.49 0.14
C THR A 127 0.90 1.87 0.73
N ALA A 128 0.21 2.27 1.81
CA ALA A 128 0.48 3.53 2.49
C ALA A 128 1.93 3.60 3.01
N TYR A 129 2.42 2.50 3.58
CA TYR A 129 3.80 2.38 4.03
C TYR A 129 4.82 2.37 2.88
N ALA A 130 4.48 1.81 1.71
CA ALA A 130 5.32 1.90 0.52
C ALA A 130 5.48 3.36 0.07
N VAL A 131 4.37 4.12 0.02
CA VAL A 131 4.42 5.56 -0.29
C VAL A 131 5.25 6.32 0.74
N ALA A 132 5.10 6.00 2.03
CA ALA A 132 5.93 6.57 3.10
C ALA A 132 7.42 6.21 2.93
N GLY A 133 7.74 4.98 2.55
CA GLY A 133 9.11 4.54 2.25
C GLY A 133 9.73 5.31 1.07
N PHE A 134 8.97 5.55 0.01
CA PHE A 134 9.42 6.43 -1.08
C PHE A 134 9.65 7.86 -0.60
N ALA A 135 8.79 8.40 0.28
CA ALA A 135 9.00 9.70 0.91
C ALA A 135 10.31 9.73 1.73
N VAL A 136 10.62 8.66 2.46
CA VAL A 136 11.90 8.50 3.19
C VAL A 136 13.08 8.54 2.23
N LEU A 137 13.05 7.76 1.15
CA LEU A 137 14.13 7.75 0.14
C LEU A 137 14.32 9.13 -0.48
N HIS A 138 13.23 9.82 -0.84
CA HIS A 138 13.29 11.18 -1.35
C HIS A 138 13.89 12.16 -0.36
N PHE A 139 13.60 12.01 0.94
CA PHE A 139 14.15 12.86 1.99
C PHE A 139 15.65 12.58 2.23
N LEU A 140 16.03 11.31 2.44
CA LEU A 140 17.40 10.90 2.76
C LEU A 140 18.39 11.13 1.60
N THR A 141 17.90 11.14 0.37
CA THR A 141 18.73 11.42 -0.83
C THR A 141 18.85 12.92 -1.13
N ARG A 142 18.21 13.82 -0.37
CA ARG A 142 18.40 15.27 -0.52
C ARG A 142 19.87 15.65 -0.30
N GLY A 143 20.39 16.53 -1.15
CA GLY A 143 21.79 16.99 -1.09
C GLY A 143 22.84 16.00 -1.58
N ARG A 144 22.47 14.77 -1.97
CA ARG A 144 23.40 13.79 -2.53
C ARG A 144 23.51 13.92 -4.06
N GLY A 145 24.73 13.96 -4.60
CA GLY A 145 24.97 14.00 -6.05
C GLY A 145 24.45 12.76 -6.80
N SER A 146 24.40 11.60 -6.13
CA SER A 146 23.89 10.33 -6.68
C SER A 146 22.37 10.18 -6.60
N ARG A 147 21.63 11.22 -6.18
CA ARG A 147 20.16 11.16 -5.95
C ARG A 147 19.39 10.59 -7.14
N ILE A 148 19.67 11.05 -8.35
CA ILE A 148 18.97 10.62 -9.56
C ILE A 148 19.17 9.12 -9.77
N LEU A 149 20.41 8.63 -9.64
CA LEU A 149 20.73 7.21 -9.82
C LEU A 149 19.98 6.34 -8.81
N ILE A 150 19.99 6.72 -7.53
CA ILE A 150 19.31 5.96 -6.46
C ILE A 150 17.80 5.91 -6.71
N LEU A 151 17.17 7.07 -6.93
CA LEU A 151 15.71 7.13 -7.08
C LEU A 151 15.26 6.43 -8.35
N THR A 152 15.97 6.60 -9.46
CA THR A 152 15.65 5.91 -10.72
C THR A 152 15.79 4.40 -10.57
N ALA A 153 16.87 3.93 -9.93
CA ALA A 153 17.07 2.50 -9.70
C ALA A 153 15.96 1.90 -8.82
N VAL A 154 15.55 2.57 -7.75
CA VAL A 154 14.46 2.09 -6.89
C VAL A 154 13.13 2.09 -7.63
N TRP A 155 12.78 3.17 -8.33
CA TRP A 155 11.55 3.23 -9.11
C TRP A 155 11.50 2.15 -10.19
N LEU A 156 12.54 2.03 -11.01
CA LEU A 156 12.63 0.99 -12.03
C LEU A 156 12.59 -0.41 -11.41
N GLY A 157 13.32 -0.64 -10.32
CA GLY A 157 13.30 -1.92 -9.62
C GLY A 157 11.90 -2.29 -9.13
N THR A 158 11.19 -1.34 -8.51
CA THR A 158 9.82 -1.57 -8.04
C THR A 158 8.82 -1.82 -9.17
N LEU A 159 8.90 -1.08 -10.27
CA LEU A 159 7.97 -1.22 -11.40
C LEU A 159 8.27 -2.46 -12.26
N ALA A 160 9.54 -2.79 -12.47
CA ALA A 160 9.94 -3.92 -13.29
C ALA A 160 9.79 -5.27 -12.58
N LEU A 161 10.07 -5.33 -11.27
CA LEU A 161 10.11 -6.59 -10.51
C LEU A 161 8.94 -6.77 -9.54
N GLY A 162 8.23 -5.70 -9.17
CA GLY A 162 7.14 -5.73 -8.21
C GLY A 162 7.59 -5.89 -6.75
N TRP A 163 8.30 -6.98 -6.43
CA TRP A 163 8.69 -7.34 -5.06
C TRP A 163 9.50 -6.27 -4.30
N PRO A 164 10.36 -5.42 -4.92
CA PRO A 164 11.11 -4.41 -4.16
C PRO A 164 10.20 -3.39 -3.48
N VAL A 165 8.93 -3.28 -3.89
CA VAL A 165 7.95 -2.41 -3.22
C VAL A 165 7.76 -2.78 -1.75
N LEU A 166 7.91 -4.07 -1.41
CA LEU A 166 7.81 -4.55 -0.02
C LEU A 166 9.01 -4.09 0.82
N VAL A 167 10.20 -4.03 0.23
CA VAL A 167 11.39 -3.49 0.90
C VAL A 167 11.22 -2.00 1.17
N VAL A 168 10.65 -1.27 0.20
CA VAL A 168 10.33 0.17 0.38
C VAL A 168 9.23 0.34 1.45
N ALA A 169 8.21 -0.51 1.48
CA ALA A 169 7.19 -0.48 2.53
C ALA A 169 7.79 -0.71 3.92
N LEU A 170 8.69 -1.69 4.05
CA LEU A 170 9.40 -1.94 5.30
C LEU A 170 10.22 -0.72 5.74
N LEU A 171 10.90 -0.03 4.82
CA LEU A 171 11.59 1.22 5.13
C LEU A 171 10.63 2.28 5.69
N GLY A 172 9.41 2.38 5.15
CA GLY A 172 8.37 3.24 5.67
C GLY A 172 7.93 2.86 7.09
N VAL A 173 7.82 1.56 7.40
CA VAL A 173 7.50 1.07 8.75
C VAL A 173 8.62 1.44 9.73
N VAL A 174 9.88 1.20 9.36
CA VAL A 174 11.05 1.52 10.18
C VAL A 174 11.11 3.03 10.45
N ASP A 175 10.86 3.87 9.47
CA ASP A 175 10.82 5.33 9.68
C ASP A 175 9.68 5.76 10.61
N ALA A 176 8.49 5.15 10.51
CA ALA A 176 7.39 5.46 11.43
C ALA A 176 7.69 5.06 12.89
N MET A 177 8.50 4.02 13.10
CA MET A 177 8.89 3.55 14.44
C MET A 177 10.08 4.33 15.03
N PHE A 178 11.06 4.69 14.21
CA PHE A 178 12.36 5.19 14.68
C PHE A 178 12.71 6.63 14.26
N ASP A 179 11.85 7.26 13.45
CA ASP A 179 12.01 8.60 12.86
C ASP A 179 13.41 8.80 12.25
N LEU A 180 13.74 7.98 11.26
CA LEU A 180 15.06 7.96 10.59
C LEU A 180 15.43 9.34 10.02
N ARG A 181 14.41 10.06 9.57
CA ARG A 181 14.54 11.38 8.98
C ARG A 181 14.89 12.47 10.00
N ALA A 182 14.44 12.39 11.25
CA ALA A 182 14.88 13.33 12.31
C ALA A 182 16.37 13.16 12.65
N ARG A 183 16.87 11.92 12.62
CA ARG A 183 18.30 11.61 12.87
C ARG A 183 19.21 12.09 11.75
N SER A 184 18.67 12.26 10.55
CA SER A 184 19.41 12.64 9.34
C SER A 184 19.41 14.16 9.09
N ALA A 185 18.65 14.94 9.85
CA ALA A 185 18.65 16.40 9.73
C ALA A 185 19.93 16.99 10.36
N PRO A 186 20.75 17.75 9.62
CA PRO A 186 21.90 18.43 10.20
C PRO A 186 21.41 19.64 11.01
N GLY A 187 21.40 19.54 12.35
CA GLY A 187 21.14 20.72 13.18
C GLY A 187 20.55 20.52 14.58
N GLY A 188 21.01 19.54 15.34
CA GLY A 188 20.91 19.60 16.80
C GLY A 188 22.11 20.33 17.39
N ARG A 189 22.34 21.60 17.04
CA ARG A 189 23.25 22.46 17.82
C ARG A 189 22.39 23.25 18.81
N PRO A 190 22.55 23.07 20.13
CA PRO A 190 21.89 23.95 21.09
C PRO A 190 22.30 25.41 20.80
N PRO A 191 21.43 26.41 21.05
CA PRO A 191 21.77 27.81 20.88
C PRO A 191 23.07 28.10 21.64
N ALA A 192 24.05 28.71 20.97
CA ALA A 192 25.25 29.18 21.66
C ALA A 192 24.80 30.20 22.71
N ALA A 193 24.97 29.83 23.98
CA ALA A 193 24.59 30.63 25.12
C ALA A 193 25.70 31.67 25.38
N ASN A 194 25.91 32.61 24.48
CA ASN A 194 26.66 33.84 24.77
C ASN A 194 26.46 34.88 23.66
N ASP A 195 25.56 35.83 23.92
CA ASP A 195 25.70 37.22 23.48
C ASP A 195 24.88 38.07 24.45
N ARG A 196 25.54 38.50 25.53
CA ARG A 196 25.13 39.59 26.41
C ARG A 196 26.35 40.40 26.79
#